data_AF-A0A7J6NWC5-F1
#
_entry.id   AF-A0A7J6NWC5-F1
#
_cell.length_a   1.000
_cell.length_b   1.000
_cell.length_c   1.000
_cell.angle_alpha   90.00
_cell.angle_beta   90.00
_cell.angle_gamma   90.00
#
_symmetry.space_group_name_H-M   'P 1'
#
loop_
_entity.id
_entity.type
_entity.pdbx_description
1 polymer ?
#
loop_
_entity_poly.entity_id
_entity_poly.type
_entity_poly.pdbx_seq_one_letter_code
_entity_poly.pdbx_strand_id
1 'polypeptide(L)'
;MPSDARQWQFARKCFVPTLMLLVVICGTFNSITGKIRAVALGEYSGLISNLVCEIMYFLVYGLLLSFNVCFGRVPREQWIWLLFPRKSDELGYSTRGIRGFFKRLPGVKFAALAGIVEVSGDYLIFSTQGSLSIVMYKLLQQFIVPSTLIWSVILLRSRYILQELLAVLLVVVVAVVAIVTSSEGEGRYLW
;
A
#
# COMPACT_ATOMS: atom_id res chain seq x y z
N MET A 1 13.93 36.68 -16.28
CA MET A 1 13.23 35.38 -16.17
C MET A 1 13.92 34.32 -15.27
N PRO A 2 14.44 34.65 -14.06
CA PRO A 2 14.86 33.64 -13.06
C PRO A 2 13.85 33.41 -11.91
N SER A 3 12.72 34.13 -11.86
CA SER A 3 11.69 34.02 -10.82
C SER A 3 10.98 32.66 -10.82
N ASP A 4 10.72 32.11 -12.00
CA ASP A 4 9.82 30.96 -12.15
C ASP A 4 10.51 29.66 -11.73
N ALA A 5 11.82 29.54 -11.97
CA ALA A 5 12.60 28.36 -11.57
C ALA A 5 12.64 28.18 -10.04
N ARG A 6 12.73 29.28 -9.28
CA ARG A 6 12.76 29.24 -7.81
C ARG A 6 11.39 28.85 -7.24
N GLN A 7 10.30 29.34 -7.85
CA GLN A 7 8.93 28.96 -7.48
C GLN A 7 8.65 27.47 -7.73
N TRP A 8 9.08 26.94 -8.88
CA TRP A 8 8.92 25.52 -9.20
C TRP A 8 9.71 24.59 -8.26
N GLN A 9 10.93 24.96 -7.88
CA GLN A 9 11.71 24.20 -6.90
C GLN A 9 11.07 24.23 -5.52
N PHE A 10 10.54 25.38 -5.09
CA PHE A 10 9.85 25.51 -3.82
C PHE A 10 8.57 24.66 -3.80
N ALA A 11 7.74 24.75 -4.84
CA ALA A 11 6.53 23.95 -4.98
C ALA A 11 6.81 22.44 -4.88
N ARG A 12 7.87 21.95 -5.56
CA ARG A 12 8.29 20.54 -5.46
C ARG A 12 8.72 20.12 -4.06
N LYS A 13 9.43 21.00 -3.33
CA LYS A 13 9.86 20.72 -1.94
C LYS A 13 8.68 20.65 -0.97
N CYS A 14 7.65 21.48 -1.17
CA CYS A 14 6.45 21.47 -0.34
C CYS A 14 5.48 20.35 -0.70
N PHE A 15 5.46 19.90 -1.96
CA PHE A 15 4.51 18.91 -2.46
C PHE A 15 4.52 17.59 -1.67
N VAL A 16 5.70 17.02 -1.42
CA VAL A 16 5.82 15.75 -0.69
C VAL A 16 5.34 15.87 0.76
N PRO A 17 5.79 16.83 1.58
CA PRO A 17 5.25 17.06 2.92
C PRO A 17 3.74 17.29 2.94
N THR A 18 3.19 18.06 2.00
CA THR A 18 1.75 18.29 1.90
C THR A 18 1.00 16.99 1.62
N LEU A 19 1.49 16.16 0.71
CA LEU A 19 0.92 14.84 0.46
C LEU A 19 1.01 13.94 1.69
N MET A 20 2.13 13.95 2.44
CA MET A 20 2.27 13.17 3.67
C MET A 20 1.23 13.58 4.71
N LEU A 21 1.03 14.89 4.92
CA LEU A 21 -0.01 15.39 5.84
C LEU A 21 -1.40 15.00 5.38
N LEU A 22 -1.68 15.11 4.08
CA LEU A 22 -2.97 14.74 3.51
C LEU A 22 -3.25 13.24 3.68
N VAL A 23 -2.24 12.39 3.48
CA VAL A 23 -2.35 10.94 3.71
C VAL A 23 -2.64 10.65 5.19
N VAL A 24 -2.00 11.34 6.14
CA VAL A 24 -2.28 11.18 7.57
C VAL A 24 -3.72 11.59 7.88
N ILE A 25 -4.16 12.76 7.42
CA ILE A 25 -5.51 13.27 7.64
C ILE A 25 -6.55 12.30 7.05
N CYS A 26 -6.39 11.92 5.79
CA CYS A 26 -7.28 10.96 5.12
C CYS A 26 -7.26 9.60 5.82
N GLY A 27 -6.10 9.13 6.29
CA GLY A 27 -5.97 7.90 7.06
C GLY A 27 -6.71 7.95 8.40
N THR A 28 -6.62 9.06 9.12
CA THR A 28 -7.36 9.30 10.36
C THR A 28 -8.86 9.32 10.10
N PHE A 29 -9.32 10.04 9.08
CA PHE A 29 -10.73 10.05 8.68
C PHE A 29 -11.22 8.65 8.30
N ASN A 30 -10.45 7.90 7.51
CA ASN A 30 -10.81 6.53 7.14
C ASN A 30 -10.94 5.62 8.37
N SER A 31 -10.04 5.75 9.34
CA SER A 31 -10.11 4.98 10.59
C SER A 31 -11.35 5.33 11.43
N ILE A 32 -11.68 6.61 11.55
CA ILE A 32 -12.87 7.08 12.28
C ILE A 32 -14.14 6.59 11.59
N THR A 33 -14.28 6.84 10.29
CA THR A 33 -15.43 6.40 9.49
C THR A 33 -15.57 4.88 9.51
N GLY A 34 -14.46 4.14 9.49
CA GLY A 34 -14.44 2.69 9.62
C GLY A 34 -15.05 2.20 10.94
N LYS A 35 -14.73 2.87 12.07
CA LYS A 35 -15.33 2.56 13.38
C LYS A 35 -16.82 2.87 13.43
N ILE A 36 -17.23 4.04 12.91
CA ILE A 36 -18.65 4.44 12.85
C ILE A 36 -19.44 3.42 12.03
N ARG A 37 -18.91 3.06 10.85
CA ARG A 37 -19.49 2.05 9.97
C ARG A 37 -19.59 0.68 10.64
N ALA A 38 -18.56 0.27 11.38
CA ALA A 38 -18.57 -1.02 12.07
C ALA A 38 -19.67 -1.12 13.14
N VAL A 39 -19.92 -0.03 13.88
CA VAL A 39 -21.02 0.03 14.85
C VAL A 39 -22.38 0.00 14.15
N ALA A 40 -22.53 0.73 13.03
CA ALA A 40 -23.80 0.82 12.31
C ALA A 40 -24.19 -0.47 11.58
N LEU A 41 -23.23 -1.20 11.01
CA LEU A 41 -23.47 -2.40 10.20
C LEU A 41 -23.45 -3.72 10.99
N GLY A 42 -22.97 -3.70 12.24
CA GLY A 42 -22.90 -4.90 13.08
C GLY A 42 -22.11 -6.04 12.43
N GLU A 43 -22.70 -7.23 12.42
CA GLU A 43 -22.08 -8.47 11.90
C GLU A 43 -21.76 -8.41 10.39
N TYR A 44 -22.51 -7.62 9.63
CA TYR A 44 -22.29 -7.46 8.19
C TYR A 44 -21.18 -6.45 7.83
N SER A 45 -20.62 -5.78 8.84
CA SER A 45 -19.60 -4.75 8.63
C SER A 45 -18.43 -5.27 7.78
N GLY A 46 -17.89 -6.46 8.09
CA GLY A 46 -16.74 -7.01 7.35
C GLY A 46 -17.05 -7.29 5.88
N LEU A 47 -18.17 -7.97 5.61
CA LEU A 47 -18.56 -8.35 4.25
C LEU A 47 -18.87 -7.13 3.38
N ILE A 48 -19.68 -6.20 3.90
CA ILE A 48 -20.05 -4.99 3.16
C ILE A 48 -18.82 -4.12 2.94
N SER A 49 -17.98 -3.96 3.96
CA SER A 49 -16.79 -3.12 3.88
C SER A 49 -15.78 -3.62 2.85
N ASN A 50 -15.55 -4.93 2.78
CA ASN A 50 -14.56 -5.46 1.85
C ASN A 50 -15.14 -5.53 0.44
N LEU A 51 -16.29 -6.21 0.26
CA LEU A 51 -16.80 -6.48 -1.09
C LEU A 51 -17.36 -5.22 -1.77
N VAL A 52 -18.16 -4.41 -1.07
CA VAL A 52 -18.78 -3.23 -1.69
C VAL A 52 -17.75 -2.13 -1.90
N CYS A 53 -16.85 -1.88 -0.96
CA CYS A 53 -15.81 -0.87 -1.18
C CYS A 53 -14.85 -1.28 -2.29
N GLU A 54 -14.43 -2.54 -2.38
CA GLU A 54 -13.56 -3.01 -3.48
C GLU A 54 -14.23 -2.83 -4.84
N ILE A 55 -15.52 -3.20 -4.98
CA ILE A 55 -16.28 -2.98 -6.21
C ILE A 55 -16.38 -1.48 -6.53
N MET A 56 -16.69 -0.65 -5.53
CA MET A 56 -16.77 0.80 -5.71
C MET A 56 -15.42 1.40 -6.10
N TYR A 57 -14.33 0.98 -5.47
CA TYR A 57 -12.99 1.40 -5.84
C TYR A 57 -12.67 0.98 -7.27
N PHE A 58 -12.94 -0.26 -7.65
CA PHE A 58 -12.73 -0.73 -9.01
C PHE A 58 -13.52 0.09 -10.03
N LEU A 59 -14.79 0.39 -9.76
CA LEU A 59 -15.63 1.20 -10.64
C LEU A 59 -15.14 2.65 -10.73
N VAL A 60 -14.86 3.30 -9.60
CA VAL A 60 -14.41 4.70 -9.56
C VAL A 60 -13.04 4.84 -10.23
N TYR A 61 -12.07 3.98 -9.93
CA TYR A 61 -10.76 4.02 -10.58
C TYR A 61 -10.85 3.65 -12.06
N GLY A 62 -11.70 2.68 -12.43
CA GLY A 62 -11.99 2.33 -13.81
C GLY A 62 -12.54 3.53 -14.58
N LEU A 63 -13.55 4.21 -14.04
CA LEU A 63 -14.15 5.40 -14.64
C LEU A 63 -13.14 6.56 -14.76
N LEU A 64 -12.37 6.84 -13.71
CA LEU A 64 -11.33 7.87 -13.74
C LEU A 64 -10.27 7.57 -14.79
N LEU A 65 -9.86 6.30 -14.92
CA LEU A 65 -8.89 5.88 -15.91
C LEU A 65 -9.47 6.00 -17.32
N SER A 66 -10.70 5.53 -17.56
CA SER A 66 -11.41 5.69 -18.82
C SER A 66 -11.56 7.16 -19.21
N PHE A 67 -11.92 8.03 -18.26
CA PHE A 67 -11.99 9.47 -18.47
C PHE A 67 -10.63 10.03 -18.90
N ASN A 68 -9.56 9.74 -18.16
CA ASN A 68 -8.22 10.22 -18.51
C ASN A 68 -7.73 9.71 -19.89
N VAL A 69 -8.14 8.52 -20.32
CA VAL A 69 -7.89 8.00 -21.67
C VAL A 69 -8.68 8.78 -22.72
N CYS A 70 -9.97 9.06 -22.47
CA CYS A 70 -10.81 9.86 -23.37
C CYS A 70 -10.27 11.28 -23.56
N PHE A 71 -9.68 11.88 -22.52
CA PHE A 71 -9.05 13.21 -22.58
C PHE A 71 -7.61 13.19 -23.10
N GLY A 72 -7.08 12.04 -23.50
CA GLY A 72 -5.72 11.92 -24.03
C GLY A 72 -4.62 12.22 -23.01
N ARG A 73 -4.93 12.24 -21.70
CA ARG A 73 -3.93 12.43 -20.64
C ARG A 73 -3.07 11.19 -20.43
N VAL A 74 -3.62 10.01 -20.74
CA VAL A 74 -2.93 8.73 -20.68
C VAL A 74 -2.61 8.27 -22.10
N PRO A 75 -1.35 7.96 -22.44
CA PRO A 75 -1.00 7.46 -23.75
C PRO A 75 -1.70 6.12 -24.01
N ARG A 76 -2.28 5.98 -25.22
CA ARG A 76 -3.06 4.79 -25.62
C ARG A 76 -2.27 3.49 -25.47
N GLU A 77 -0.94 3.54 -25.62
CA GLU A 77 -0.05 2.38 -25.44
C GLU A 77 -0.09 1.81 -24.02
N GLN A 78 -0.12 2.66 -22.99
CA GLN A 78 -0.18 2.22 -21.59
C GLN A 78 -1.54 1.59 -21.27
N TRP A 79 -2.61 2.14 -21.84
CA TRP A 79 -3.96 1.58 -21.70
C TRP A 79 -4.10 0.23 -22.40
N ILE A 80 -3.61 0.11 -23.64
CA ILE A 80 -3.62 -1.15 -24.39
C ILE A 80 -2.77 -2.20 -23.67
N TRP A 81 -1.62 -1.82 -23.09
CA TRP A 81 -0.78 -2.74 -22.32
C TRP A 81 -1.47 -3.30 -21.07
N LEU A 82 -2.33 -2.51 -20.43
CA LEU A 82 -3.11 -2.97 -19.29
C LEU A 82 -4.03 -4.13 -19.70
N LEU A 83 -4.77 -3.95 -20.79
CA LEU A 83 -5.82 -4.87 -21.25
C LEU A 83 -5.29 -6.03 -22.10
N PHE A 84 -4.30 -5.78 -22.94
CA PHE A 84 -3.79 -6.71 -23.93
C PHE A 84 -2.31 -7.01 -23.70
N PRO A 85 -1.89 -8.27 -23.88
CA PRO A 85 -0.49 -8.62 -23.78
C PRO A 85 0.31 -7.92 -24.88
N ARG A 86 1.48 -7.38 -24.53
CA ARG A 86 2.39 -6.75 -25.49
C ARG A 86 2.82 -7.81 -26.51
N LYS A 87 2.54 -7.59 -27.80
CA LYS A 87 3.17 -8.37 -28.88
C LYS A 87 4.68 -8.16 -28.78
N SER A 88 5.38 -9.16 -28.27
CA SER A 88 6.83 -9.18 -28.22
C SER A 88 7.34 -9.60 -29.59
N ASP A 89 7.35 -8.67 -30.54
CA ASP A 89 7.68 -8.98 -31.94
C ASP A 89 9.18 -9.32 -32.17
N GLU A 90 10.04 -9.32 -31.14
CA GLU A 90 11.48 -9.55 -31.32
C GLU A 90 12.16 -10.49 -30.29
N LEU A 91 11.43 -11.29 -29.49
CA LEU A 91 12.11 -12.23 -28.57
C LEU A 91 12.36 -13.60 -29.19
N GLY A 92 13.24 -13.61 -30.19
CA GLY A 92 14.05 -14.77 -30.53
C GLY A 92 15.04 -15.05 -29.39
N TYR A 93 14.64 -15.86 -28.41
CA TYR A 93 15.46 -16.90 -27.77
C TYR A 93 14.63 -17.55 -26.67
N SER A 94 14.60 -18.89 -26.75
CA SER A 94 14.00 -19.86 -25.84
C SER A 94 14.14 -19.52 -24.34
N THR A 95 13.28 -18.66 -23.80
CA THR A 95 13.01 -18.59 -22.35
C THR A 95 11.91 -19.59 -22.03
N ARG A 96 12.22 -20.88 -22.09
CA ARG A 96 11.37 -21.95 -21.54
C ARG A 96 11.32 -21.80 -20.02
N GLY A 97 10.12 -21.76 -19.45
CA GLY A 97 9.89 -21.74 -18.01
C GLY A 97 8.92 -20.66 -17.54
N ILE A 98 8.74 -20.57 -16.21
CA ILE A 98 7.80 -19.67 -15.52
C ILE A 98 7.99 -18.21 -15.96
N ARG A 99 9.24 -17.75 -16.16
CA ARG A 99 9.53 -16.38 -16.65
C ARG A 99 8.96 -16.09 -18.04
N GLY A 100 8.92 -17.09 -18.94
CA GLY A 100 8.34 -16.93 -20.29
C GLY A 100 6.82 -16.81 -20.24
N PHE A 101 6.16 -17.62 -19.39
CA PHE A 101 4.73 -17.53 -19.14
C PHE A 101 4.35 -16.16 -18.55
N PHE A 102 5.10 -15.69 -17.55
CA PHE A 102 4.88 -14.38 -16.94
C PHE A 102 5.11 -13.22 -17.90
N LYS A 103 5.90 -13.35 -18.97
CA LYS A 103 6.05 -12.28 -19.98
C LYS A 103 4.88 -12.17 -20.95
N ARG A 104 4.12 -13.25 -21.18
CA ARG A 104 3.03 -13.31 -22.18
C ARG A 104 1.68 -12.76 -21.73
N LEU A 105 1.48 -12.54 -20.44
CA LEU A 105 0.19 -12.14 -19.89
C LEU A 105 0.02 -10.59 -19.82
N PRO A 106 -1.21 -10.05 -19.87
CA PRO A 106 -1.48 -8.60 -19.82
C PRO A 106 -1.11 -7.95 -18.47
N GLY A 107 -1.03 -6.62 -18.44
CA GLY A 107 -0.72 -5.86 -17.21
C GLY A 107 -1.68 -6.15 -16.05
N VAL A 108 -2.96 -6.44 -16.34
CA VAL A 108 -4.00 -6.80 -15.35
C VAL A 108 -3.59 -7.95 -14.43
N LYS A 109 -2.73 -8.88 -14.87
CA LYS A 109 -2.28 -9.98 -14.00
C LYS A 109 -1.52 -9.50 -12.75
N PHE A 110 -0.76 -8.40 -12.86
CA PHE A 110 0.03 -7.89 -11.76
C PHE A 110 -0.88 -7.21 -10.74
N ALA A 111 -1.93 -6.53 -11.23
CA ALA A 111 -3.00 -6.03 -10.38
C ALA A 111 -3.77 -7.18 -9.73
N ALA A 112 -4.08 -8.26 -10.45
CA ALA A 112 -4.75 -9.43 -9.90
C ALA A 112 -3.90 -10.15 -8.84
N LEU A 113 -2.59 -10.33 -9.08
CA LEU A 113 -1.67 -10.90 -8.10
C LEU A 113 -1.51 -9.99 -6.88
N ALA A 114 -1.39 -8.68 -7.08
CA ALA A 114 -1.36 -7.72 -5.98
C ALA A 114 -2.65 -7.81 -5.15
N GLY A 115 -3.81 -7.85 -5.81
CA GLY A 115 -5.11 -8.00 -5.14
C GLY A 115 -5.25 -9.32 -4.38
N ILE A 116 -4.81 -10.45 -4.94
CA ILE A 116 -4.80 -11.74 -4.23
C ILE A 116 -3.92 -11.66 -2.97
N VAL A 117 -2.72 -11.07 -3.08
CA VAL A 117 -1.80 -10.90 -1.95
C VAL A 117 -2.38 -9.98 -0.89
N GLU A 118 -3.01 -8.89 -1.30
CA GLU A 118 -3.67 -7.92 -0.42
C GLU A 118 -4.83 -8.56 0.34
N VAL A 119 -5.77 -9.20 -0.36
CA VAL A 119 -6.90 -9.92 0.24
C VAL A 119 -6.41 -11.03 1.19
N SER A 120 -5.36 -11.77 0.81
CA SER A 120 -4.77 -12.79 1.69
C SER A 120 -4.19 -12.17 2.96
N GLY A 121 -3.53 -11.01 2.86
CA GLY A 121 -3.03 -10.24 3.99
C GLY A 121 -4.16 -9.80 4.93
N ASP A 122 -5.26 -9.30 4.37
CA ASP A 122 -6.43 -8.88 5.14
C ASP A 122 -7.10 -10.05 5.87
N TYR A 123 -7.22 -11.22 5.23
CA TYR A 123 -7.71 -12.43 5.88
C TYR A 123 -6.80 -12.87 7.04
N LEU A 124 -5.48 -12.81 6.87
CA LEU A 124 -4.53 -13.14 7.95
C LEU A 124 -4.64 -12.14 9.11
N ILE A 125 -4.79 -10.85 8.81
CA ILE A 125 -5.01 -9.81 9.82
C ILE A 125 -6.32 -10.09 10.57
N PHE A 126 -7.42 -10.34 9.85
CA PHE A 126 -8.71 -10.64 10.46
C PHE A 126 -8.65 -11.89 11.34
N SER A 127 -8.00 -12.96 10.87
CA SER A 127 -7.85 -14.20 11.63
C SER A 127 -7.03 -14.03 12.91
N THR A 128 -6.11 -13.08 12.95
CA THR A 128 -5.24 -12.85 14.11
C THR A 128 -5.81 -11.84 15.10
N GLN A 129 -6.75 -10.99 14.68
CA GLN A 129 -7.39 -9.98 15.55
C GLN A 129 -8.07 -10.58 16.79
N GLY A 130 -8.64 -11.78 16.68
CA GLY A 130 -9.29 -12.44 17.83
C GLY A 130 -8.32 -13.03 18.87
N SER A 131 -7.06 -13.22 18.51
CA SER A 131 -6.05 -13.87 19.37
C SER A 131 -4.98 -12.91 19.88
N LEU A 132 -4.91 -11.69 19.34
CA LEU A 132 -3.87 -10.71 19.68
C LEU A 132 -4.42 -9.60 20.57
N SER A 133 -3.62 -9.19 21.56
CA SER A 133 -3.89 -7.96 22.29
C SER A 133 -3.77 -6.75 21.36
N ILE A 134 -4.50 -5.67 21.68
CA ILE A 134 -4.48 -4.42 20.89
C ILE A 134 -3.05 -3.87 20.76
N VAL A 135 -2.25 -3.99 21.83
CA VAL A 135 -0.85 -3.54 21.84
C VAL A 135 -0.03 -4.37 20.85
N MET A 136 -0.13 -5.70 20.90
CA MET A 136 0.59 -6.58 19.97
C MET A 136 0.19 -6.32 18.51
N TYR A 137 -1.10 -6.06 18.26
CA TYR A 137 -1.58 -5.69 16.93
C TYR A 137 -0.94 -4.39 16.42
N LYS A 138 -0.84 -3.36 17.26
CA LYS A 138 -0.17 -2.09 16.88
C LYS A 138 1.31 -2.25 16.59
N LEU A 139 1.97 -3.17 17.29
CA LEU A 139 3.39 -3.47 17.08
C LEU A 139 3.63 -4.22 15.78
N LEU A 140 2.77 -5.19 15.46
CA LEU A 140 2.79 -5.87 14.16
C LEU A 140 2.60 -4.87 13.00
N GLN A 141 1.73 -3.87 13.17
CA GLN A 141 1.57 -2.80 12.17
C GLN A 141 2.87 -1.99 11.97
N GLN A 142 3.65 -1.75 13.02
CA GLN A 142 4.93 -1.04 12.90
C GLN A 142 6.00 -1.87 12.17
N PHE A 143 5.92 -3.20 12.24
CA PHE A 143 6.84 -4.10 11.52
C PHE A 143 6.66 -4.06 9.99
N ILE A 144 5.55 -3.53 9.49
CA ILE A 144 5.34 -3.32 8.05
C ILE A 144 6.42 -2.40 7.47
N VAL A 145 6.90 -1.40 8.23
CA VAL A 145 7.91 -0.44 7.75
C VAL A 145 9.26 -1.11 7.43
N PRO A 146 9.94 -1.80 8.36
CA PRO A 146 11.18 -2.49 8.03
C PRO A 146 10.98 -3.62 7.02
N SER A 147 9.84 -4.33 7.06
CA SER A 147 9.53 -5.39 6.09
C SER A 147 9.44 -4.84 4.66
N THR A 148 8.70 -3.75 4.44
CA THR A 148 8.59 -3.11 3.12
C THR A 148 9.94 -2.58 2.62
N LEU A 149 10.80 -2.07 3.51
CA LEU A 149 12.15 -1.67 3.15
C LEU A 149 12.99 -2.87 2.67
N ILE A 150 12.96 -3.99 3.39
CA ILE A 150 13.68 -5.22 3.00
C ILE A 150 13.20 -5.71 1.63
N TRP A 151 11.89 -5.80 1.42
CA TRP A 151 11.33 -6.20 0.14
C TRP A 151 11.67 -5.23 -1.00
N SER A 152 11.73 -3.93 -0.73
CA SER A 152 12.16 -2.92 -1.70
C SER A 152 13.64 -3.07 -2.07
N VAL A 153 14.52 -3.34 -1.11
CA VAL A 153 15.94 -3.66 -1.39
C VAL A 153 16.05 -4.90 -2.28
N ILE A 154 15.31 -5.96 -1.95
CA ILE A 154 15.40 -7.25 -2.66
C ILE A 154 14.81 -7.14 -4.08
N LEU A 155 13.62 -6.58 -4.22
CA LEU A 155 12.86 -6.59 -5.47
C LEU A 155 13.24 -5.43 -6.40
N LEU A 156 13.35 -4.22 -5.87
CA LEU A 156 13.63 -3.02 -6.66
C LEU A 156 15.14 -2.73 -6.77
N ARG A 157 15.98 -3.43 -5.99
CA ARG A 157 17.42 -3.15 -5.87
C ARG A 157 17.69 -1.69 -5.52
N SER A 158 16.79 -1.09 -4.75
CA SER A 158 16.93 0.30 -4.32
C SER A 158 18.14 0.46 -3.40
N ARG A 159 18.86 1.56 -3.56
CA ARG A 159 20.01 1.92 -2.72
C ARG A 159 19.56 2.96 -1.71
N TYR A 160 19.61 2.60 -0.44
CA TYR A 160 19.22 3.47 0.67
C TYR A 160 20.42 4.23 1.21
N ILE A 161 20.18 5.49 1.61
CA ILE A 161 21.17 6.34 2.27
C ILE A 161 21.22 5.98 3.76
N LEU A 162 22.38 6.15 4.42
CA LEU A 162 22.55 5.88 5.86
C LEU A 162 21.48 6.56 6.74
N GLN A 163 21.07 7.78 6.37
CA GLN A 163 20.04 8.54 7.07
C GLN A 163 18.67 7.84 7.03
N GLU A 164 18.31 7.22 5.90
CA GLU A 164 17.05 6.48 5.75
C GLU A 164 17.07 5.21 6.60
N LEU A 165 18.22 4.50 6.63
CA LEU A 165 18.42 3.33 7.48
C LEU A 165 18.34 3.68 8.97
N LEU A 166 18.93 4.80 9.38
CA LEU A 166 18.85 5.28 10.76
C LEU A 166 17.41 5.63 11.15
N ALA A 167 16.65 6.26 10.26
CA ALA A 167 15.24 6.55 10.49
C ALA A 167 14.41 5.27 10.71
N VAL A 168 14.65 4.23 9.90
CA VAL A 168 13.96 2.94 10.08
C VAL A 168 14.39 2.26 11.38
N LEU A 169 15.68 2.29 11.71
CA LEU A 169 16.18 1.76 12.98
C LEU A 169 15.54 2.46 14.18
N LEU A 170 15.40 3.79 14.13
CA LEU A 170 14.73 4.56 15.17
C LEU A 170 13.27 4.14 15.35
N VAL A 171 12.53 3.95 14.25
CA VAL A 171 11.14 3.45 14.30
C VAL A 171 11.06 2.09 14.97
N VAL A 172 11.98 1.17 14.65
CA VAL A 172 12.05 -0.16 15.27
C VAL A 172 12.41 -0.06 16.76
N VAL A 173 13.36 0.78 17.15
CA VAL A 173 13.73 0.98 18.56
C VAL A 173 12.55 1.53 19.35
N VAL A 174 11.85 2.55 18.83
CA VAL A 174 10.66 3.11 19.49
C VAL A 174 9.56 2.06 19.62
N ALA A 175 9.36 1.24 18.59
CA ALA A 175 8.42 0.12 18.62
C ALA A 175 8.76 -0.85 19.76
N VAL A 176 10.02 -1.31 19.82
CA VAL A 176 10.52 -2.25 20.84
C VAL A 176 10.38 -1.67 22.24
N VAL A 177 10.76 -0.40 22.44
CA VAL A 177 10.63 0.28 23.74
C VAL A 177 9.15 0.34 24.16
N ALA A 178 8.23 0.60 23.24
CA ALA A 178 6.79 0.58 23.53
C ALA A 178 6.28 -0.81 23.94
N ILE A 179 6.87 -1.90 23.44
CA ILE A 179 6.54 -3.27 23.88
C ILE A 179 6.95 -3.48 25.33
N VAL A 180 8.20 -3.16 25.63
CA VAL A 180 8.80 -3.42 26.94
C VAL A 180 8.04 -2.64 28.02
N THR A 181 7.74 -1.37 27.77
CA THR A 181 6.99 -0.54 28.72
C THR A 181 5.54 -1.01 28.89
N SER A 182 4.89 -1.52 27.85
CA SER A 182 3.54 -2.08 27.95
C SER A 182 3.50 -3.37 28.76
N SER A 183 4.52 -4.23 28.64
CA SER A 183 4.58 -5.51 29.37
C SER A 183 4.67 -5.33 30.89
N GLU A 184 5.25 -4.21 31.37
CA GLU A 184 5.38 -3.93 32.79
C GLU A 184 4.09 -3.38 33.43
N GLY A 185 3.18 -2.84 32.61
CA GLY A 185 1.91 -2.27 33.07
C GLY A 185 0.82 -3.31 33.37
N GLU A 186 0.81 -4.42 32.62
CA GLU A 186 -0.24 -5.44 32.71
C GLU A 186 -0.15 -6.25 34.01
N GLY A 187 1.03 -6.34 34.62
CA GLY A 187 1.22 -7.00 35.93
C GLY A 187 0.69 -6.21 37.14
N ARG A 188 0.27 -4.95 36.97
CA ARG A 188 -0.18 -4.08 38.10
C ARG A 188 -1.69 -4.00 38.31
N TYR A 189 -2.51 -4.55 37.40
CA TYR A 189 -3.98 -4.51 37.50
C TYR A 189 -4.62 -5.87 37.83
N LEU A 190 -3.82 -6.84 38.28
CA LEU A 190 -4.27 -8.16 38.72
C LEU A 190 -4.36 -8.31 40.26
N TRP A 191 -4.45 -7.21 41.00
CA TRP A 191 -4.73 -7.17 42.44
C TRP A 191 -5.91 -6.27 42.75
#